data_AF-A0A9D1IRA7-F1
#
_entry.id   AF-A0A9D1IRA7-F1
#
_cell.length_a   1.000
_cell.length_b   1.000
_cell.length_c   1.000
_cell.angle_alpha   90.00
_cell.angle_beta   90.00
_cell.angle_gamma   90.00
#
_symmetry.space_group_name_H-M   'P 1'
#
loop_
_entity.id
_entity.type
_entity.pdbx_description
1 polymer ?
#
loop_
_entity_poly.entity_id
_entity_poly.type
_entity_poly.pdbx_seq_one_letter_code
_entity_poly.pdbx_strand_id
1 'polypeptide(L)'
;MKKIAALLCTLLLGLGLFTGCSLLDPGTTSDEMVSISIEAEPASIANLKPELDELAHQYDPDGYMVGAVVTYQGNEAVDSRTGTINFTYFSQGEETQTATVLSYDMASRQVTEISYKDRSHVDVSQEAINEQCIAVSFDSLFTMLENDSSFGGKLDGANITLTITFDHEAITPSLI
;
A
#
# COMPACT_ATOMS: atom_id res chain seq x y z
N MET A 1 -2.05 8.53 62.50
CA MET A 1 -1.48 8.57 61.12
C MET A 1 -2.02 7.36 60.37
N LYS A 2 -2.86 7.56 59.33
CA LYS A 2 -2.62 7.17 57.91
C LYS A 2 -2.33 5.65 57.75
N LYS A 3 -3.03 4.81 56.97
CA LYS A 3 -3.92 4.91 55.79
C LYS A 3 -4.69 3.57 55.69
N ILE A 4 -6.01 3.54 55.48
CA ILE A 4 -6.72 3.46 54.18
C ILE A 4 -6.20 2.35 53.25
N ALA A 5 -7.09 1.39 53.05
CA ALA A 5 -7.05 0.30 52.09
C ALA A 5 -7.16 0.77 50.63
N ALA A 6 -6.55 0.02 49.71
CA ALA A 6 -7.04 -0.23 48.35
C ALA A 6 -6.15 -1.33 47.74
N LEU A 7 -6.67 -2.54 47.58
CA LEU A 7 -7.41 -3.03 46.41
C LEU A 7 -6.47 -3.50 45.28
N LEU A 8 -6.39 -4.84 45.17
CA LEU A 8 -6.21 -5.65 43.96
C LEU A 8 -5.68 -4.96 42.70
N CYS A 9 -4.42 -5.24 42.37
CA CYS A 9 -3.92 -5.22 41.00
C CYS A 9 -3.64 -6.67 40.59
N THR A 10 -4.66 -7.31 40.03
CA THR A 10 -4.56 -8.58 39.30
C THR A 10 -3.90 -8.27 37.95
N LEU A 11 -2.57 -8.29 37.90
CA LEU A 11 -1.83 -8.34 36.65
C LEU A 11 -1.84 -9.80 36.18
N LEU A 12 -2.87 -10.16 35.41
CA LEU A 12 -2.95 -11.45 34.76
C LEU A 12 -1.98 -11.46 33.59
N LEU A 13 -0.99 -12.33 33.71
CA LEU A 13 -0.05 -12.73 32.67
C LEU A 13 -0.80 -13.09 31.39
N GLY A 14 -0.57 -12.29 30.35
CA GLY A 14 -0.90 -12.59 28.96
C GLY A 14 0.35 -12.53 28.09
N LEU A 15 1.44 -13.18 28.51
CA LEU A 15 2.56 -13.50 27.63
C LEU A 15 2.13 -14.71 26.77
N GLY A 16 1.33 -14.42 25.76
CA GLY A 16 1.13 -15.32 24.64
C GLY A 16 2.46 -15.42 23.88
N LEU A 17 3.15 -16.53 24.10
CA LEU A 17 4.23 -17.00 23.25
C LEU A 17 3.70 -17.16 21.82
N PHE A 18 3.93 -16.18 20.96
CA PHE A 18 3.93 -16.42 19.52
C PHE A 18 5.28 -17.07 19.17
N THR A 19 5.39 -18.35 19.50
CA THR A 19 6.27 -19.27 18.78
C THR A 19 5.63 -19.53 17.43
N GLY A 20 6.01 -18.73 16.44
CA GLY A 20 5.59 -18.89 15.06
C GLY A 20 6.78 -18.65 14.13
N CYS A 21 7.86 -19.43 14.28
CA CYS A 21 8.79 -19.66 13.18
C CYS A 21 8.04 -20.48 12.13
N SER A 22 7.22 -19.82 11.32
CA SER A 22 6.85 -20.35 10.02
C SER A 22 8.07 -20.13 9.15
N LEU A 23 8.85 -21.19 8.93
CA LEU A 23 9.70 -21.26 7.75
C LEU A 23 8.76 -21.03 6.57
N LEU A 24 8.78 -19.83 6.01
CA LEU A 24 8.15 -19.53 4.73
C LEU A 24 8.89 -20.39 3.69
N ASP A 25 8.14 -21.31 3.10
CA ASP A 25 8.60 -22.11 1.97
C ASP A 25 8.84 -21.15 0.79
N PRO A 26 10.07 -21.03 0.26
CA PRO A 26 10.40 -20.11 -0.81
C PRO A 26 9.71 -20.58 -2.10
N GLY A 27 8.50 -20.04 -2.33
CA GLY A 27 7.66 -20.41 -3.47
C GLY A 27 6.15 -20.29 -3.24
N THR A 28 5.70 -19.95 -2.03
CA THR A 28 4.27 -19.81 -1.75
C THR A 28 3.86 -18.34 -1.81
N THR A 29 3.05 -17.97 -2.81
CA THR A 29 2.33 -16.70 -2.74
C THR A 29 1.33 -16.78 -1.59
N SER A 30 1.34 -15.79 -0.70
CA SER A 30 0.48 -15.78 0.49
C SER A 30 -0.09 -14.39 0.70
N ASP A 31 -1.38 -14.34 1.04
CA ASP A 31 -2.11 -13.11 1.33
C ASP A 31 -2.53 -13.11 2.81
N GLU A 32 -2.26 -12.01 3.50
CA GLU A 32 -2.68 -11.75 4.87
C GLU A 32 -3.63 -10.56 4.91
N MET A 33 -4.90 -10.80 5.28
CA MET A 33 -5.86 -9.73 5.52
C MET A 33 -5.55 -9.04 6.85
N VAL A 34 -5.39 -7.72 6.81
CA VAL A 34 -5.02 -6.89 7.96
C VAL A 34 -5.96 -5.69 8.07
N SER A 35 -5.82 -4.93 9.16
CA SER A 35 -6.51 -3.66 9.39
C SER A 35 -5.55 -2.76 10.15
N ILE A 36 -4.66 -2.11 9.42
CA ILE A 36 -3.59 -1.27 9.95
C ILE A 36 -3.85 0.15 9.49
N SER A 37 -4.13 1.05 10.43
CA SER A 37 -4.34 2.47 10.14
C SER A 37 -3.04 3.16 9.72
N ILE A 38 -3.14 4.03 8.73
CA ILE A 38 -2.08 4.95 8.31
C ILE A 38 -2.53 6.37 8.64
N GLU A 39 -1.75 7.04 9.49
CA GLU A 39 -2.06 8.37 10.03
C GLU A 39 -1.69 9.50 9.06
N ALA A 40 -0.86 9.22 8.05
CA ALA A 40 -0.58 10.12 6.95
C ALA A 40 -1.82 10.33 6.05
N GLU A 41 -2.01 11.56 5.60
CA GLU A 41 -3.04 11.89 4.61
C GLU A 41 -2.62 11.38 3.22
N PRO A 42 -3.53 10.74 2.46
CA PRO A 42 -3.23 10.18 1.14
C PRO A 42 -3.19 11.25 0.05
N ALA A 43 -2.30 12.24 0.18
CA ALA A 43 -2.15 13.33 -0.78
C ALA A 43 -1.12 13.05 -1.89
N SER A 44 -0.17 12.14 -1.63
CA SER A 44 0.89 11.69 -2.53
C SER A 44 1.54 10.41 -1.99
N ILE A 45 2.33 9.73 -2.82
CA ILE A 45 3.17 8.63 -2.34
C ILE A 45 4.17 9.15 -1.30
N ALA A 46 4.77 10.33 -1.52
CA ALA A 46 5.71 10.93 -0.57
C ALA A 46 5.16 11.07 0.85
N ASN A 47 3.88 11.42 0.98
CA ASN A 47 3.22 11.56 2.28
C ASN A 47 3.04 10.22 2.99
N LEU A 48 2.66 9.18 2.25
CA LEU A 48 2.37 7.85 2.81
C LEU A 48 3.65 7.04 3.06
N LYS A 49 4.70 7.30 2.28
CA LYS A 49 5.92 6.52 2.23
C LYS A 49 6.59 6.26 3.58
N PRO A 50 6.71 7.22 4.52
CA PRO A 50 7.37 6.96 5.81
C PRO A 50 6.70 5.84 6.62
N GLU A 51 5.38 5.86 6.74
CA GLU A 51 4.62 4.85 7.50
C GLU A 51 4.55 3.52 6.73
N LEU A 52 4.42 3.58 5.40
CA LEU A 52 4.40 2.38 4.56
C LEU A 52 5.75 1.67 4.50
N ASP A 53 6.86 2.40 4.47
CA ASP A 53 8.20 1.82 4.53
C ASP A 53 8.42 1.18 5.89
N GLU A 54 8.06 1.85 6.99
CA GLU A 54 8.14 1.27 8.34
C GLU A 54 7.31 -0.01 8.46
N LEU A 55 6.11 -0.04 7.87
CA LEU A 55 5.30 -1.24 7.82
C LEU A 55 5.94 -2.32 6.95
N ALA A 56 6.32 -2.00 5.71
CA ALA A 56 6.92 -2.96 4.78
C ALA A 56 8.17 -3.62 5.36
N HIS A 57 9.03 -2.86 6.05
CA HIS A 57 10.25 -3.37 6.68
C HIS A 57 10.02 -4.33 7.85
N GLN A 58 8.79 -4.43 8.37
CA GLN A 58 8.43 -5.50 9.31
C GLN A 58 8.27 -6.86 8.61
N TYR A 59 7.97 -6.85 7.31
CA TYR A 59 7.72 -8.05 6.49
C TYR A 59 8.89 -8.37 5.55
N ASP A 60 9.57 -7.35 5.03
CA ASP A 60 10.77 -7.44 4.19
C ASP A 60 11.78 -6.36 4.63
N PRO A 61 12.71 -6.68 5.56
CA PRO A 61 13.63 -5.70 6.14
C PRO A 61 14.55 -4.98 5.16
N ASP A 62 14.86 -5.61 4.02
CA ASP A 62 15.73 -5.06 2.98
C ASP A 62 14.93 -4.54 1.78
N GLY A 63 13.60 -4.54 1.88
CA GLY A 63 12.68 -4.14 0.83
C GLY A 63 12.79 -2.65 0.50
N TYR A 64 12.92 -2.33 -0.78
CA TYR A 64 12.77 -0.96 -1.29
C TYR A 64 11.56 -0.86 -2.21
N MET A 65 10.86 0.27 -2.14
CA MET A 65 9.67 0.52 -2.97
C MET A 65 10.08 0.65 -4.44
N VAL A 66 9.48 -0.16 -5.31
CA VAL A 66 9.74 -0.16 -6.76
C VAL A 66 8.59 0.44 -7.57
N GLY A 67 7.40 0.51 -6.99
CA GLY A 67 6.26 1.07 -7.67
C GLY A 67 5.00 1.08 -6.81
N ALA A 68 4.01 1.80 -7.31
CA ALA A 68 2.68 1.84 -6.75
C ALA A 68 1.66 1.77 -7.89
N VAL A 69 0.58 1.02 -7.69
CA VAL A 69 -0.53 0.94 -8.64
C VAL A 69 -1.79 1.39 -7.94
N VAL A 70 -2.31 2.55 -8.35
CA VAL A 70 -3.60 3.05 -7.87
C VAL A 70 -4.69 2.50 -8.77
N THR A 71 -5.72 1.92 -8.18
CA THR A 71 -6.88 1.38 -8.88
C THR A 71 -8.16 2.01 -8.34
N TYR A 72 -8.96 2.52 -9.26
CA TYR A 72 -10.32 2.96 -9.03
C TYR A 72 -11.25 2.07 -9.81
N GLN A 73 -12.22 1.48 -9.12
CA GLN A 73 -13.24 0.66 -9.73
C GLN A 73 -14.60 1.04 -9.15
N GLY A 74 -15.53 1.51 -9.98
CA GLY A 74 -16.81 1.93 -9.44
C GLY A 74 -17.81 2.48 -10.45
N ASN A 75 -18.93 2.92 -9.87
CA ASN A 75 -20.03 3.57 -10.58
C ASN A 75 -20.18 5.05 -10.17
N GLU A 76 -19.18 5.59 -9.49
CA GLU A 76 -19.14 6.95 -8.98
C GLU A 76 -17.98 7.70 -9.64
N ALA A 77 -18.05 9.03 -9.58
CA ALA A 77 -16.99 9.88 -10.09
C ALA A 77 -15.67 9.55 -9.38
N VAL A 78 -14.60 9.43 -10.16
CA VAL A 78 -13.28 9.14 -9.61
C VAL A 78 -12.73 10.41 -8.94
N ASP A 79 -12.27 10.30 -7.71
CA ASP A 79 -11.60 11.40 -7.01
C ASP A 79 -10.22 11.00 -6.47
N SER A 80 -9.42 12.00 -6.11
CA SER A 80 -8.06 11.82 -5.58
C SER A 80 -7.97 11.22 -4.18
N ARG A 81 -9.10 10.90 -3.52
CA ARG A 81 -9.17 10.45 -2.11
C ARG A 81 -9.77 9.06 -1.95
N THR A 82 -10.24 8.48 -3.03
CA THR A 82 -10.85 7.14 -3.08
C THR A 82 -9.88 6.16 -3.76
N GLY A 83 -10.30 4.90 -3.90
CA GLY A 83 -9.50 3.87 -4.57
C GLY A 83 -8.52 3.15 -3.66
N THR A 84 -7.84 2.18 -4.26
CA THR A 84 -6.88 1.30 -3.60
C THR A 84 -5.50 1.49 -4.24
N ILE A 85 -4.48 1.66 -3.41
CA ILE A 85 -3.09 1.72 -3.84
C ILE A 85 -2.38 0.44 -3.44
N ASN A 86 -1.80 -0.26 -4.41
CA ASN A 86 -0.91 -1.39 -4.16
C ASN A 86 0.54 -0.92 -4.23
N PHE A 87 1.21 -0.86 -3.08
CA PHE A 87 2.63 -0.52 -2.99
C PHE A 87 3.49 -1.77 -3.05
N THR A 88 4.44 -1.82 -3.98
CA THR A 88 5.29 -3.01 -4.20
C THR A 88 6.70 -2.75 -3.72
N TYR A 89 7.22 -3.68 -2.92
CA TYR A 89 8.56 -3.70 -2.36
C TYR A 89 9.33 -4.93 -2.83
N PHE A 90 10.62 -4.74 -3.13
CA PHE A 90 11.56 -5.81 -3.45
C PHE A 90 12.83 -5.71 -2.61
N SER A 91 13.37 -6.84 -2.20
CA SER A 91 14.74 -6.98 -1.70
C SER A 91 15.66 -7.54 -2.78
N GLN A 92 16.90 -7.03 -2.85
CA GLN A 92 17.89 -7.56 -3.80
C GLN A 92 18.48 -8.87 -3.27
N GLY A 93 18.30 -9.98 -4.00
CA GLY A 93 19.18 -11.16 -3.84
C GLY A 93 18.55 -12.53 -3.68
N GLU A 94 17.23 -12.71 -3.75
CA GLU A 94 16.63 -14.04 -3.59
C GLU A 94 16.45 -14.78 -4.94
N GLU A 95 16.88 -16.04 -4.99
CA GLU A 95 16.67 -16.96 -6.13
C GLU A 95 15.17 -17.24 -6.39
N THR A 96 14.31 -16.97 -5.40
CA THR A 96 12.85 -16.93 -5.50
C THR A 96 12.36 -15.51 -5.29
N GLN A 97 12.14 -14.77 -6.39
CA GLN A 97 11.90 -13.34 -6.36
C GLN A 97 10.47 -13.05 -5.91
N THR A 98 10.29 -12.94 -4.60
CA THR A 98 9.01 -12.60 -3.98
C THR A 98 8.96 -11.09 -3.76
N ALA A 99 7.85 -10.46 -4.13
CA ALA A 99 7.53 -9.07 -3.86
C ALA A 99 6.61 -8.99 -2.64
N THR A 100 6.85 -8.03 -1.76
CA THR A 100 5.89 -7.66 -0.71
C THR A 100 4.99 -6.57 -1.25
N VAL A 101 3.68 -6.81 -1.26
CA VAL A 101 2.68 -5.86 -1.75
C VAL A 101 1.75 -5.45 -0.61
N LEU A 102 1.70 -4.15 -0.32
CA LEU A 102 0.77 -3.58 0.65
C LEU A 102 -0.43 -2.98 -0.09
N SER A 103 -1.63 -3.46 0.20
CA SER A 103 -2.88 -2.94 -0.35
C SER A 103 -3.49 -1.91 0.60
N TYR A 104 -3.46 -0.65 0.20
CA TYR A 104 -3.90 0.50 0.97
C TYR A 104 -5.20 1.09 0.41
N ASP A 105 -6.23 1.19 1.25
CA ASP A 105 -7.50 1.85 0.91
C ASP A 105 -7.45 3.33 1.32
N MET A 106 -7.61 4.23 0.36
CA MET A 106 -7.45 5.68 0.58
C MET A 106 -8.61 6.27 1.39
N ALA A 107 -9.83 5.75 1.23
CA ALA A 107 -11.02 6.29 1.86
C ALA A 107 -11.05 5.99 3.37
N SER A 108 -10.70 4.76 3.73
CA SER A 108 -10.62 4.28 5.12
C SER A 108 -9.25 4.46 5.76
N ARG A 109 -8.25 4.83 4.95
CA ARG A 109 -6.85 5.09 5.34
C ARG A 109 -6.22 3.91 6.05
N GLN A 110 -6.40 2.73 5.48
CA GLN A 110 -5.94 1.48 6.06
C GLN A 110 -5.18 0.64 5.05
N VAL A 111 -4.11 0.00 5.49
CA VAL A 111 -3.62 -1.20 4.83
C VAL A 111 -4.56 -2.34 5.20
N THR A 112 -5.09 -3.00 4.17
CA THR A 112 -6.14 -4.03 4.27
C THR A 112 -5.64 -5.42 3.92
N GLU A 113 -4.53 -5.51 3.19
CA GLU A 113 -3.93 -6.76 2.77
C GLU A 113 -2.41 -6.59 2.62
N ILE A 114 -1.68 -7.63 2.98
CA ILE A 114 -0.25 -7.78 2.76
C ILE A 114 -0.05 -9.08 1.98
N SER A 115 0.51 -8.97 0.78
CA SER A 115 0.71 -10.11 -0.11
C SER A 115 2.17 -10.36 -0.38
N TYR A 116 2.54 -11.63 -0.44
CA TYR A 116 3.79 -12.12 -0.98
C TYR A 116 3.51 -12.65 -2.39
N LYS A 117 4.01 -11.97 -3.42
CA LYS A 117 3.73 -12.32 -4.82
C LYS A 117 5.01 -12.74 -5.53
N ASP A 118 4.93 -13.74 -6.39
CA ASP A 118 6.01 -13.98 -7.35
C ASP A 118 6.15 -12.73 -8.23
N ARG A 119 7.38 -12.28 -8.42
CA ARG A 119 7.76 -11.17 -9.29
C ARG A 119 7.03 -11.19 -10.64
N SER A 120 6.80 -12.34 -11.27
CA SER A 120 6.14 -12.38 -12.59
C SER A 120 4.68 -11.90 -12.55
N HIS A 121 4.11 -11.71 -11.36
CA HIS A 121 2.73 -11.31 -11.14
C HIS A 121 2.58 -9.86 -10.64
N VAL A 122 3.68 -9.09 -10.58
CA VAL A 122 3.62 -7.65 -10.32
C VAL A 122 3.90 -6.86 -11.60
N ASP A 123 3.06 -5.87 -11.89
CA ASP A 123 3.11 -5.07 -13.11
C ASP A 123 3.88 -3.76 -12.88
N VAL A 124 5.08 -3.87 -12.32
CA VAL A 124 6.00 -2.75 -12.06
C VAL A 124 7.45 -3.18 -12.35
N SER A 125 8.30 -2.20 -12.63
CA SER A 125 9.75 -2.41 -12.74
C SER A 125 10.37 -2.86 -11.40
N GLN A 126 11.60 -3.35 -11.46
CA GLN A 126 12.40 -3.67 -10.27
C GLN A 126 13.28 -2.52 -9.80
N GLU A 127 13.41 -1.49 -10.62
CA GLU A 127 14.13 -0.30 -10.23
C GLU A 127 13.32 0.47 -9.21
N ALA A 128 14.02 1.17 -8.31
CA ALA A 128 13.35 2.01 -7.34
C ALA A 128 12.45 3.01 -8.05
N ILE A 129 11.25 3.21 -7.51
CA ILE A 129 10.31 4.20 -8.02
C ILE A 129 11.00 5.57 -8.08
N ASN A 130 10.75 6.31 -9.16
CA ASN A 130 11.38 7.60 -9.38
C ASN A 130 10.87 8.64 -8.36
N GLU A 131 11.78 9.42 -7.77
CA GLU A 131 11.47 10.50 -6.82
C GLU A 131 10.46 11.53 -7.37
N GLN A 132 10.48 11.80 -8.67
CA GLN A 132 9.50 12.65 -9.32
C GLN A 132 8.10 12.03 -9.23
N CYS A 133 7.98 10.73 -9.48
CA CYS A 133 6.72 9.99 -9.35
C CYS A 133 6.23 9.98 -7.90
N ILE A 134 7.14 9.80 -6.93
CA ILE A 134 6.83 9.86 -5.49
C ILE A 134 6.26 11.23 -5.09
N ALA A 135 6.81 12.31 -5.63
CA ALA A 135 6.50 13.67 -5.23
C ALA A 135 5.21 14.24 -5.84
N VAL A 136 4.63 13.62 -6.87
CA VAL A 136 3.39 14.10 -7.50
C VAL A 136 2.23 14.02 -6.52
N SER A 137 1.46 15.10 -6.40
CA SER A 137 0.22 15.09 -5.64
C SER A 137 -0.91 14.44 -6.45
N PHE A 138 -1.73 13.63 -5.77
CA PHE A 138 -2.85 12.95 -6.42
C PHE A 138 -3.88 13.96 -6.94
N ASP A 139 -4.15 15.05 -6.22
CA ASP A 139 -5.01 16.15 -6.69
C ASP A 139 -4.57 16.73 -8.03
N SER A 140 -3.26 16.99 -8.20
CA SER A 140 -2.73 17.55 -9.45
C SER A 140 -2.80 16.54 -10.59
N LEU A 141 -2.53 15.27 -10.29
CA LEU A 141 -2.65 14.19 -11.26
C LEU A 141 -4.10 14.04 -11.74
N PHE A 142 -5.06 14.03 -10.82
CA PHE A 142 -6.48 13.97 -11.15
C PHE A 142 -6.94 15.16 -11.98
N THR A 143 -6.55 16.37 -11.59
CA THR A 143 -6.80 17.58 -12.38
C THR A 143 -6.25 17.46 -13.80
N MET A 144 -5.06 16.86 -13.98
CA MET A 144 -4.48 16.63 -15.30
C MET A 144 -5.30 15.62 -16.11
N LEU A 145 -5.75 14.53 -15.50
CA LEU A 145 -6.56 13.50 -16.16
C LEU A 145 -7.93 14.05 -16.60
N GLU A 146 -8.59 14.84 -15.76
CA GLU A 146 -9.86 15.51 -16.10
C GLU A 146 -9.72 16.44 -17.30
N ASN A 147 -8.56 17.09 -17.46
CA ASN A 147 -8.28 17.98 -18.58
C ASN A 147 -7.78 17.24 -19.84
N ASP A 148 -7.41 15.96 -19.73
CA ASP A 148 -6.99 15.14 -20.87
C ASP A 148 -8.21 14.58 -21.62
N SER A 149 -8.31 14.87 -22.91
CA SER A 149 -9.43 14.42 -23.76
C SER A 149 -9.60 12.90 -23.84
N SER A 150 -8.58 12.12 -23.50
CA SER A 150 -8.58 10.66 -23.49
C SER A 150 -9.31 10.09 -22.26
N PHE A 151 -9.27 10.85 -21.16
CA PHE A 151 -9.85 10.51 -19.86
C PHE A 151 -11.10 11.37 -19.61
N GLY A 152 -10.94 12.65 -19.27
CA GLY A 152 -11.99 13.66 -19.23
C GLY A 152 -13.33 13.17 -18.69
N GLY A 153 -14.42 13.46 -19.41
CA GLY A 153 -15.79 13.10 -18.99
C GLY A 153 -16.09 11.60 -18.86
N LYS A 154 -15.12 10.70 -19.11
CA LYS A 154 -15.26 9.27 -18.80
C LYS A 154 -15.00 8.97 -17.32
N LEU A 155 -14.36 9.89 -16.60
CA LEU A 155 -14.12 9.76 -15.15
C LEU A 155 -15.38 10.01 -14.31
N ASP A 156 -16.47 10.51 -14.92
CA ASP A 156 -17.77 10.78 -14.28
C ASP A 156 -18.86 9.72 -14.65
N GLY A 157 -18.46 8.62 -15.28
CA GLY A 157 -19.32 7.55 -15.76
C GLY A 157 -19.53 6.36 -14.80
N ALA A 158 -20.28 5.36 -15.27
CA ALA A 158 -20.46 4.09 -14.57
C ALA A 158 -19.55 3.00 -15.15
N ASN A 159 -19.14 2.03 -14.32
CA ASN A 159 -18.20 0.96 -14.65
C ASN A 159 -16.81 1.45 -15.07
N ILE A 160 -16.31 2.48 -14.40
CA ILE A 160 -14.96 2.97 -14.64
C ILE A 160 -13.97 2.01 -14.01
N THR A 161 -12.94 1.62 -14.77
CA THR A 161 -11.70 1.09 -14.21
C THR A 161 -10.55 2.00 -14.61
N LEU A 162 -10.13 2.89 -13.70
CA LEU A 162 -8.93 3.71 -13.86
C LEU A 162 -7.79 3.05 -13.09
N THR A 163 -6.71 2.76 -13.78
CA THR A 163 -5.44 2.31 -13.19
C THR A 163 -4.37 3.36 -13.44
N ILE A 164 -3.62 3.70 -12.41
CA ILE A 164 -2.48 4.61 -12.51
C ILE A 164 -1.26 3.89 -11.95
N THR A 165 -0.30 3.59 -12.82
CA THR A 165 0.96 2.97 -12.44
C THR A 165 2.02 4.04 -12.22
N PHE A 166 2.69 3.99 -11.07
CA PHE A 166 3.84 4.81 -10.73
C PHE A 166 5.05 3.88 -10.63
N ASP A 167 6.05 4.10 -11.47
CA ASP A 167 7.28 3.29 -11.47
C ASP A 167 8.54 4.15 -11.66
N HIS A 168 9.66 3.49 -11.97
CA HIS A 168 10.94 4.13 -12.24
C HIS A 168 11.00 5.00 -13.50
N GLU A 169 10.13 4.74 -14.49
CA GLU A 169 10.14 5.40 -15.79
C GLU A 169 9.17 6.58 -15.79
N ALA A 170 7.93 6.36 -15.38
CA ALA A 170 6.86 7.32 -15.55
C ALA A 170 5.65 7.09 -14.63
N ILE A 171 4.70 8.02 -14.72
CA ILE A 171 3.33 7.85 -14.25
C ILE A 171 2.47 7.52 -15.48
N THR A 172 1.87 6.33 -15.49
CA THR A 172 1.12 5.81 -16.64
C THR A 172 -0.34 5.57 -16.25
N PRO A 173 -1.26 6.46 -16.64
CA PRO A 173 -2.70 6.24 -16.46
C PRO A 173 -3.26 5.35 -17.59
N SER A 174 -4.22 4.49 -17.24
CA SER A 174 -4.97 3.62 -18.16
C SER A 174 -6.42 3.57 -17.73
N LEU A 175 -7.33 3.67 -18.71
CA LEU A 175 -8.77 3.70 -18.48
C LEU A 175 -9.44 2.64 -19.35
N ILE A 176 -10.21 1.76 -18.72
CA ILE A 176 -10.99 0.68 -19.36
C ILE A 176 -12.48 0.91 -19.06
#